data_AF-A0A2G2M1Q2-F1
#
_entry.id   AF-A0A2G2M1Q2-F1
#
_cell.length_a   1.000
_cell.length_b   1.000
_cell.length_c   1.000
_cell.angle_alpha   90.00
_cell.angle_beta   90.00
_cell.angle_gamma   90.00
#
_symmetry.space_group_name_H-M   'P 1'
#
loop_
_entity.id
_entity.type
_entity.pdbx_description
1 polymer ?
#
loop_
_entity_poly.entity_id
_entity_poly.type
_entity_poly.pdbx_seq_one_letter_code
_entity_poly.pdbx_strand_id
1 'polypeptide(L)'
;MAKKNKIGRLNRWLTLGANIGVVLGLIILIIEVRQNAKLTQANMEITKNSFLAEIELNIAKPEISKVWIRSIRNPEDLTDSEMRTVEALLVSLMLQWDVRFKMEDAGLVSRGEVRQHILNNAKFYFGSRFAKHWWSLQSSGWEGTPMMEVAGPIVDGIDENFLADYMNNLRIKPQGEALEKTP
;
A
#
# COMPACT_ATOMS: atom_id res chain seq x y z
N MET A 1 -63.25 -8.45 38.31
CA MET A 1 -62.69 -7.58 37.24
C MET A 1 -61.24 -7.13 37.45
N ALA A 2 -60.70 -7.05 38.67
CA ALA A 2 -59.34 -6.55 38.92
C ALA A 2 -58.16 -7.36 38.32
N LYS A 3 -58.32 -8.68 38.13
CA LYS A 3 -57.26 -9.57 37.61
C LYS A 3 -56.96 -9.35 36.12
N LYS A 4 -57.98 -9.02 35.31
CA LYS A 4 -57.84 -8.74 33.86
C LYS A 4 -57.01 -7.47 33.60
N ASN A 5 -57.17 -6.43 34.42
CA ASN A 5 -56.40 -5.19 34.29
C ASN A 5 -54.90 -5.34 34.65
N LYS A 6 -54.56 -6.21 35.62
CA LYS A 6 -53.16 -6.50 35.96
C LYS A 6 -52.43 -7.25 34.85
N ILE A 7 -53.09 -8.22 34.21
CA ILE A 7 -52.54 -8.99 33.09
C ILE A 7 -52.31 -8.09 31.86
N GLY A 8 -53.24 -7.18 31.56
CA GLY A 8 -53.07 -6.21 30.47
C GLY A 8 -51.92 -5.22 30.70
N ARG A 9 -51.73 -4.75 31.94
CA ARG A 9 -50.57 -3.90 32.29
C ARG A 9 -49.26 -4.66 32.18
N LEU A 10 -49.21 -5.90 32.66
CA LEU A 10 -48.02 -6.75 32.56
C LEU A 10 -47.62 -7.00 31.09
N ASN A 11 -48.59 -7.31 30.22
CA ASN A 11 -48.33 -7.54 28.81
C ASN A 11 -47.77 -6.28 28.11
N ARG A 12 -48.30 -5.09 28.43
CA ARG A 12 -47.76 -3.81 27.93
C ARG A 12 -46.33 -3.55 28.38
N TRP A 13 -46.00 -3.82 29.64
CA TRP A 13 -44.63 -3.68 30.15
C TRP A 13 -43.68 -4.68 29.49
N LEU A 14 -44.15 -5.88 29.20
CA LEU A 14 -43.38 -6.90 28.50
C LEU A 14 -43.07 -6.48 27.05
N THR A 15 -44.07 -5.99 26.32
CA THR A 15 -43.88 -5.48 24.95
C THR A 15 -42.99 -4.25 24.92
N LEU A 16 -43.13 -3.34 25.89
CA LEU A 16 -42.26 -2.17 26.01
C LEU A 16 -40.81 -2.59 26.27
N GLY A 17 -40.58 -3.52 27.20
CA GLY A 17 -39.26 -4.07 27.50
C GLY A 17 -38.64 -4.78 26.28
N ALA A 18 -39.44 -5.54 25.53
CA ALA A 18 -38.99 -6.18 24.29
C ALA A 18 -38.57 -5.17 23.22
N ASN A 19 -39.38 -4.13 22.99
CA ASN A 19 -39.04 -3.07 22.03
C ASN A 19 -37.78 -2.29 22.44
N ILE A 20 -37.63 -1.99 23.74
CA ILE A 20 -36.42 -1.35 24.28
C ILE A 20 -35.21 -2.28 24.12
N GLY A 21 -35.36 -3.57 24.41
CA GLY A 21 -34.30 -4.57 24.23
C GLY A 21 -33.82 -4.68 22.79
N VAL A 22 -34.75 -4.66 21.81
CA VAL A 22 -34.39 -4.65 20.38
C VAL A 22 -33.63 -3.39 20.01
N VAL A 23 -34.10 -2.21 20.44
CA VAL A 23 -33.41 -0.94 20.14
C VAL A 23 -32.02 -0.91 20.76
N LEU A 24 -31.87 -1.33 22.02
CA LEU A 24 -30.57 -1.42 22.68
C LEU A 24 -29.66 -2.42 21.96
N GLY A 25 -30.18 -3.57 21.54
CA GLY A 25 -29.45 -4.55 20.75
C GLY A 25 -28.94 -3.98 19.42
N LEU A 26 -29.76 -3.23 18.71
CA LEU A 26 -29.36 -2.55 17.47
C LEU A 26 -28.30 -1.47 17.72
N ILE A 27 -28.41 -0.70 18.80
CA ILE A 27 -27.40 0.31 19.16
C ILE A 27 -26.06 -0.34 19.44
N ILE A 28 -26.04 -1.42 20.23
CA ILE A 28 -24.82 -2.18 20.54
C ILE A 28 -24.21 -2.73 19.25
N LEU A 29 -25.00 -3.35 18.38
CA LEU A 29 -24.54 -3.88 17.11
C LEU A 29 -23.93 -2.80 16.21
N ILE A 30 -24.54 -1.60 16.15
CA ILE A 30 -23.96 -0.48 15.39
C ILE A 30 -22.60 -0.05 15.96
N ILE A 31 -22.47 0.00 17.29
CA ILE A 31 -21.20 0.34 17.94
C ILE A 31 -20.14 -0.73 17.65
N GLU A 32 -20.49 -2.01 17.78
CA GLU A 32 -19.59 -3.15 17.50
C GLU A 32 -19.11 -3.15 16.05
N VAL A 33 -20.00 -2.93 15.08
CA VAL A 33 -19.63 -2.84 13.65
C VAL A 33 -18.64 -1.70 13.42
N ARG A 34 -18.86 -0.53 14.03
CA ARG A 34 -17.93 0.61 13.91
C ARG A 34 -16.58 0.34 14.56
N GLN A 35 -16.56 -0.33 15.70
CA GLN A 35 -15.31 -0.71 16.38
C GLN A 35 -14.53 -1.74 15.56
N ASN A 36 -15.22 -2.75 15.02
CA ASN A 36 -14.62 -3.76 14.16
C ASN A 36 -14.04 -3.15 12.89
N ALA A 37 -14.74 -2.21 12.25
CA ALA A 37 -14.21 -1.50 11.09
C ALA A 37 -12.91 -0.74 11.40
N LYS A 38 -12.85 -0.03 12.54
CA LYS A 38 -11.63 0.67 12.99
C LYS A 38 -10.47 -0.28 13.28
N LEU A 39 -10.75 -1.41 13.93
CA LEU A 39 -9.74 -2.42 14.24
C LEU A 39 -9.18 -3.04 12.96
N THR A 40 -10.05 -3.38 12.00
CA THR A 40 -9.64 -3.89 10.69
C THR A 40 -8.76 -2.88 9.96
N GLN A 41 -9.15 -1.60 9.94
CA GLN A 41 -8.34 -0.55 9.33
C GLN A 41 -6.96 -0.42 9.99
N ALA A 42 -6.89 -0.44 11.33
CA ALA A 42 -5.63 -0.38 12.07
C ALA A 42 -4.73 -1.60 11.77
N ASN A 43 -5.29 -2.80 11.77
CA ASN A 43 -4.56 -4.03 11.43
C ASN A 43 -4.02 -3.97 9.98
N MET A 44 -4.80 -3.45 9.04
CA MET A 44 -4.35 -3.29 7.65
C MET A 44 -3.22 -2.26 7.51
N GLU A 45 -3.24 -1.17 8.28
CA GLU A 45 -2.14 -0.21 8.32
C GLU A 45 -0.85 -0.84 8.88
N ILE A 46 -0.96 -1.67 9.91
CA ILE A 46 0.17 -2.45 10.44
C ILE A 46 0.70 -3.39 9.35
N THR A 47 -0.16 -4.19 8.72
CA THR A 47 0.22 -5.11 7.64
C THR A 47 0.93 -4.39 6.49
N LYS A 48 0.45 -3.20 6.08
CA LYS A 48 1.13 -2.38 5.07
C LYS A 48 2.56 -2.05 5.50
N ASN A 49 2.73 -1.50 6.70
CA ASN A 49 4.04 -1.06 7.18
C ASN A 49 4.99 -2.23 7.35
N SER A 50 4.51 -3.36 7.88
CA SER A 50 5.29 -4.59 7.98
C SER A 50 5.73 -5.11 6.62
N PHE A 51 4.85 -5.07 5.61
CA PHE A 51 5.18 -5.50 4.25
C PHE A 51 6.26 -4.62 3.60
N LEU A 52 6.17 -3.29 3.73
CA LEU A 52 7.24 -2.39 3.24
C LEU A 52 8.56 -2.64 3.96
N ALA A 53 8.50 -2.76 5.28
CA ALA A 53 9.69 -3.04 6.08
C ALA A 53 10.34 -4.37 5.65
N GLU A 54 9.55 -5.40 5.35
CA GLU A 54 10.07 -6.68 4.87
C GLU A 54 10.75 -6.57 3.51
N ILE A 55 10.18 -5.84 2.55
CA ILE A 55 10.82 -5.55 1.25
C ILE A 55 12.15 -4.82 1.48
N GLU A 56 12.15 -3.74 2.26
CA GLU A 56 13.35 -2.94 2.52
C GLU A 56 14.44 -3.73 3.26
N LEU A 57 14.07 -4.52 4.26
CA LEU A 57 15.00 -5.40 4.97
C LEU A 57 15.53 -6.51 4.06
N ASN A 58 14.76 -6.97 3.08
CA ASN A 58 15.23 -7.92 2.08
C ASN A 58 16.25 -7.26 1.14
N ILE A 59 15.97 -6.06 0.63
CA ILE A 59 16.88 -5.28 -0.22
C ILE A 59 18.17 -4.93 0.52
N ALA A 60 18.10 -4.66 1.82
CA ALA A 60 19.26 -4.34 2.65
C ALA A 60 20.23 -5.52 2.83
N LYS A 61 19.83 -6.76 2.52
CA LYS A 61 20.75 -7.90 2.56
C LYS A 61 21.87 -7.70 1.54
N PRO A 62 23.15 -7.90 1.89
CA PRO A 62 24.28 -7.54 1.02
C PRO A 62 24.21 -8.14 -0.39
N GLU A 63 23.73 -9.37 -0.52
CA GLU A 63 23.57 -10.07 -1.80
C GLU A 63 22.47 -9.44 -2.67
N ILE A 64 21.33 -9.10 -2.09
CA ILE A 64 20.20 -8.49 -2.80
C ILE A 64 20.51 -7.03 -3.11
N SER A 65 21.13 -6.31 -2.18
CA SER A 65 21.53 -4.91 -2.36
C SER A 65 22.47 -4.75 -3.55
N LYS A 66 23.44 -5.66 -3.73
CA LYS A 66 24.33 -5.65 -4.90
C LYS A 66 23.55 -5.81 -6.21
N VAL A 67 22.60 -6.73 -6.24
CA VAL A 67 21.73 -6.98 -7.39
C VAL A 67 20.83 -5.77 -7.68
N TRP A 68 20.24 -5.18 -6.64
CA TRP A 68 19.42 -3.97 -6.73
C TRP A 68 20.23 -2.77 -7.27
N ILE A 69 21.45 -2.56 -6.78
CA ILE A 69 22.32 -1.50 -7.28
C ILE A 69 22.72 -1.77 -8.73
N ARG A 70 23.00 -3.03 -9.09
CA ARG A 70 23.32 -3.40 -10.48
C ARG A 70 22.15 -3.13 -11.41
N SER A 71 20.91 -3.43 -11.03
CA SER A 71 19.73 -3.14 -11.84
C SER A 71 19.48 -1.65 -12.06
N ILE A 72 19.97 -0.80 -11.16
CA ILE A 72 19.94 0.66 -11.31
C ILE A 72 21.07 1.15 -12.23
N ARG A 73 22.28 0.63 -12.08
CA ARG A 73 23.48 1.16 -12.75
C ARG A 73 23.75 0.52 -14.10
N ASN A 74 23.83 -0.81 -14.14
CA ASN A 74 24.21 -1.61 -15.31
C ASN A 74 23.21 -2.78 -15.48
N PRO A 75 21.93 -2.49 -15.78
CA PRO A 75 20.90 -3.52 -15.94
C PRO A 75 21.20 -4.52 -17.06
N GLU A 76 21.95 -4.12 -18.08
CA GLU A 76 22.43 -4.98 -19.18
C GLU A 76 23.33 -6.14 -18.72
N ASP A 77 23.96 -6.03 -17.55
CA ASP A 77 24.87 -7.03 -17.00
C ASP A 77 24.18 -8.00 -16.03
N LEU A 78 22.86 -7.87 -15.82
CA LEU A 78 22.12 -8.75 -14.92
C LEU A 78 22.05 -10.16 -15.50
N THR A 79 22.36 -11.16 -14.69
CA THR A 79 22.07 -12.55 -15.03
C THR A 79 20.57 -12.85 -14.86
N ASP A 80 20.08 -13.95 -15.44
CA ASP A 80 18.66 -14.34 -15.34
C ASP A 80 18.17 -14.47 -13.88
N SER A 81 19.00 -15.00 -12.99
CA SER A 81 18.66 -15.13 -11.56
C SER A 81 18.63 -13.78 -10.85
N GLU A 82 19.50 -12.84 -11.24
CA GLU A 82 19.50 -11.47 -10.74
C GLU A 82 18.29 -10.69 -11.25
N MET A 83 17.95 -10.82 -12.55
CA MET A 83 16.71 -10.26 -13.10
C MET A 83 15.48 -10.77 -12.37
N ARG A 84 15.40 -12.09 -12.14
CA ARG A 84 14.30 -12.69 -11.38
C ARG A 84 14.20 -12.17 -9.95
N THR A 85 15.34 -11.86 -9.33
CA THR A 85 15.39 -11.28 -7.98
C THR A 85 14.80 -9.87 -7.98
N VAL A 86 15.21 -9.01 -8.91
CA VAL A 86 14.69 -7.63 -9.02
C VAL A 86 13.20 -7.64 -9.38
N GLU A 87 12.80 -8.51 -10.30
CA GLU A 87 11.39 -8.72 -10.65
C GLU A 87 10.55 -9.10 -9.41
N ALA A 88 11.06 -9.96 -8.53
CA ALA A 88 10.34 -10.33 -7.30
C ALA A 88 10.01 -9.10 -6.43
N LEU A 89 10.92 -8.14 -6.36
CA LEU A 89 10.75 -6.90 -5.59
C LEU A 89 9.66 -6.02 -6.22
N LEU A 90 9.69 -5.87 -7.56
CA LEU A 90 8.70 -5.09 -8.31
C LEU A 90 7.30 -5.72 -8.21
N VAL A 91 7.19 -7.04 -8.39
CA VAL A 91 5.94 -7.78 -8.20
C VAL A 91 5.40 -7.61 -6.78
N SER A 92 6.26 -7.71 -5.76
CA SER A 92 5.85 -7.55 -4.37
C SER A 92 5.26 -6.15 -4.12
N LEU A 93 5.85 -5.11 -4.69
CA LEU A 93 5.30 -3.76 -4.61
C LEU A 93 3.95 -3.63 -5.33
N MET A 94 3.81 -4.21 -6.52
CA MET A 94 2.52 -4.20 -7.24
C MET A 94 1.42 -4.91 -6.45
N LEU A 95 1.72 -6.05 -5.81
CA LEU A 95 0.75 -6.72 -4.94
C LEU A 95 0.34 -5.84 -3.74
N GLN A 96 1.25 -5.03 -3.23
CA GLN A 96 0.92 -4.08 -2.18
C GLN A 96 -0.03 -2.97 -2.66
N TRP A 97 0.19 -2.45 -3.86
CA TRP A 97 -0.70 -1.48 -4.48
C TRP A 97 -2.09 -2.09 -4.74
N ASP A 98 -2.15 -3.35 -5.20
CA ASP A 98 -3.40 -4.08 -5.40
C ASP A 98 -4.20 -4.25 -4.11
N VAL A 99 -3.52 -4.56 -2.99
CA VAL A 99 -4.16 -4.61 -1.67
C VAL A 99 -4.78 -3.25 -1.31
N ARG A 100 -4.14 -2.13 -1.68
CA ARG A 100 -4.69 -0.79 -1.42
C ARG A 100 -5.93 -0.49 -2.25
N PHE A 101 -6.00 -0.93 -3.50
CA PHE A 101 -7.22 -0.83 -4.29
C PHE A 101 -8.35 -1.70 -3.72
N LYS A 102 -8.05 -2.89 -3.20
CA LYS A 102 -9.03 -3.71 -2.48
C LYS A 102 -9.55 -3.04 -1.21
N MET A 103 -8.70 -2.31 -0.49
CA MET A 103 -9.13 -1.52 0.68
C MET A 103 -10.01 -0.34 0.27
N GLU A 104 -9.74 0.28 -0.87
CA GLU A 104 -10.57 1.34 -1.43
C GLU A 104 -11.96 0.84 -1.80
N ASP A 105 -12.04 -0.30 -2.51
CA ASP A 105 -13.30 -0.94 -2.88
C ASP A 105 -14.14 -1.31 -1.64
N ALA A 106 -13.47 -1.71 -0.55
CA ALA A 106 -14.10 -1.95 0.75
C ALA A 106 -14.50 -0.68 1.53
N GLY A 107 -14.21 0.52 1.01
CA GLY A 107 -14.50 1.80 1.67
C GLY A 107 -13.62 2.11 2.88
N LEU A 108 -12.47 1.44 3.02
CA LEU A 108 -11.56 1.58 4.16
C LEU A 108 -10.51 2.67 3.96
N VAL A 109 -10.22 3.02 2.71
CA VAL A 109 -9.34 4.13 2.30
C VAL A 109 -9.94 4.83 1.10
N SER A 110 -9.56 6.10 0.89
CA SER A 110 -9.96 6.86 -0.29
C SER A 110 -9.01 6.61 -1.48
N ARG A 111 -9.51 6.81 -2.71
CA ARG A 111 -8.69 6.84 -3.94
C ARG A 111 -7.49 7.79 -3.83
N GLY A 112 -7.67 8.92 -3.14
CA GLY A 112 -6.60 9.90 -2.90
C GLY A 112 -5.47 9.34 -2.04
N GLU A 113 -5.80 8.60 -0.98
CA GLU A 113 -4.82 7.92 -0.14
C GLU A 113 -4.06 6.83 -0.89
N VAL A 114 -4.76 6.05 -1.73
CA VAL A 114 -4.13 5.03 -2.59
C VAL A 114 -3.15 5.68 -3.57
N ARG A 115 -3.59 6.73 -4.27
CA ARG A 115 -2.74 7.48 -5.20
C ARG A 115 -1.51 8.07 -4.51
N GLN A 116 -1.67 8.66 -3.32
CA GLN A 116 -0.56 9.23 -2.58
C GLN A 116 0.43 8.15 -2.13
N HIS A 117 -0.06 6.98 -1.71
CA HIS A 117 0.79 5.84 -1.36
C HIS A 117 1.65 5.39 -2.54
N ILE A 118 1.07 5.28 -3.74
CA ILE A 118 1.79 4.95 -4.98
C ILE A 118 2.81 6.05 -5.30
N LEU A 119 2.46 7.34 -5.20
CA LEU A 119 3.40 8.43 -5.45
C LEU A 119 4.62 8.40 -4.52
N ASN A 120 4.42 8.01 -3.26
CA ASN A 120 5.49 7.98 -2.26
C ASN A 120 6.57 6.93 -2.55
N ASN A 121 6.21 5.82 -3.20
CA ASN A 121 7.12 4.70 -3.41
C ASN A 121 7.46 4.44 -4.89
N ALA A 122 6.59 4.80 -5.85
CA ALA A 122 6.79 4.47 -7.25
C ALA A 122 8.14 4.94 -7.80
N LYS A 123 8.58 6.16 -7.47
CA LYS A 123 9.90 6.68 -7.88
C LYS A 123 11.05 5.81 -7.40
N PHE A 124 10.97 5.30 -6.18
CA PHE A 124 12.04 4.52 -5.57
C PHE A 124 12.17 3.11 -6.16
N TYR A 125 11.09 2.53 -6.67
CA TYR A 125 11.13 1.17 -7.22
C TYR A 125 11.10 1.12 -8.75
N PHE A 126 10.43 2.08 -9.39
CA PHE A 126 10.28 2.15 -10.84
C PHE A 126 11.19 3.21 -11.51
N GLY A 127 12.01 3.93 -10.75
CA GLY A 127 12.90 4.97 -11.26
C GLY A 127 14.22 4.47 -11.86
N SER A 128 14.29 3.24 -12.34
CA SER A 128 15.45 2.68 -13.05
C SER A 128 15.08 2.20 -14.45
N ARG A 129 16.06 2.20 -15.36
CA ARG A 129 15.92 1.63 -16.71
C ARG A 129 15.37 0.20 -16.69
N PHE A 130 15.87 -0.65 -15.78
CA PHE A 130 15.36 -2.02 -15.62
C PHE A 130 13.87 -2.03 -15.26
N ALA A 131 13.47 -1.29 -14.22
CA ALA A 131 12.11 -1.33 -13.73
C ALA A 131 11.11 -0.69 -14.72
N LYS A 132 11.54 0.33 -15.48
CA LYS A 132 10.75 0.90 -16.58
C LYS A 132 10.56 -0.08 -17.72
N HIS A 133 11.61 -0.79 -18.11
CA HIS A 133 11.49 -1.83 -19.12
C HIS A 133 10.56 -2.96 -18.64
N TRP A 134 10.75 -3.43 -17.41
CA TRP A 134 9.87 -4.44 -16.81
C TRP A 134 8.41 -3.99 -16.79
N TRP A 135 8.13 -2.74 -16.37
CA TRP A 135 6.78 -2.17 -16.37
C TRP A 135 6.15 -2.18 -17.78
N SER A 136 6.93 -1.84 -18.81
CA SER A 136 6.44 -1.85 -20.21
C SER A 136 6.01 -3.24 -20.67
N LEU A 137 6.59 -4.31 -20.11
CA LEU A 137 6.23 -5.69 -20.43
C LEU A 137 5.03 -6.20 -19.62
N GLN A 138 4.78 -5.63 -18.44
CA GLN A 138 3.75 -6.11 -17.51
C GLN A 138 2.45 -5.31 -17.56
N SER A 139 2.52 -4.02 -17.88
CA SER A 139 1.39 -3.07 -17.81
C SER A 139 0.13 -3.54 -18.55
N SER A 140 0.28 -4.18 -19.71
CA SER A 140 -0.85 -4.70 -20.50
C SER A 140 -1.71 -5.72 -19.75
N GLY A 141 -1.12 -6.46 -18.80
CA GLY A 141 -1.85 -7.42 -17.96
C GLY A 141 -2.79 -6.76 -16.93
N TRP A 142 -2.65 -5.45 -16.71
CA TRP A 142 -3.42 -4.68 -15.75
C TRP A 142 -4.39 -3.69 -16.39
N GLU A 143 -4.52 -3.73 -17.72
CA GLU A 143 -5.44 -2.87 -18.45
C GLU A 143 -6.89 -3.01 -17.95
N GLY A 144 -7.58 -1.88 -17.85
CA GLY A 144 -8.94 -1.82 -17.30
C GLY A 144 -9.07 -2.02 -15.79
N THR A 145 -7.95 -2.16 -15.06
CA THR A 145 -7.96 -2.23 -13.58
C THR A 145 -7.62 -0.87 -12.95
N PRO A 146 -7.99 -0.63 -11.67
CA PRO A 146 -7.56 0.55 -10.92
C PRO A 146 -6.03 0.72 -10.86
N MET A 147 -5.28 -0.39 -10.95
CA MET A 147 -3.82 -0.38 -11.03
C MET A 147 -3.36 0.43 -12.23
N MET A 148 -3.84 0.12 -13.43
CA MET A 148 -3.41 0.83 -14.63
C MET A 148 -3.97 2.25 -14.68
N GLU A 149 -5.20 2.46 -14.21
CA GLU A 149 -5.83 3.78 -14.13
C GLU A 149 -5.01 4.78 -13.30
N VAL A 150 -4.48 4.33 -12.15
CA VAL A 150 -3.80 5.23 -11.20
C VAL A 150 -2.28 5.10 -11.28
N ALA A 151 -1.74 3.87 -11.20
CA ALA A 151 -0.31 3.64 -11.17
C ALA A 151 0.32 3.82 -12.57
N GLY A 152 -0.39 3.49 -13.65
CA GLY A 152 0.12 3.59 -15.02
C GLY A 152 0.69 4.97 -15.35
N PRO A 153 -0.13 6.04 -15.34
CA PRO A 153 0.34 7.40 -15.60
C PRO A 153 1.44 7.87 -14.65
N ILE A 154 1.43 7.40 -13.39
CA ILE A 154 2.47 7.73 -12.41
C ILE A 154 3.79 7.09 -12.83
N VAL A 155 3.80 5.78 -13.06
CA VAL A 155 5.01 5.03 -13.42
C VAL A 155 5.54 5.51 -14.76
N ASP A 156 4.67 5.74 -15.74
CA ASP A 156 5.03 6.22 -17.07
C ASP A 156 5.72 7.59 -17.02
N GLY A 157 5.28 8.47 -16.13
CA GLY A 157 5.87 9.80 -15.91
C GLY A 157 7.17 9.82 -15.09
N ILE A 158 7.65 8.69 -14.58
CA ILE A 158 8.93 8.63 -13.85
C ILE A 158 10.09 8.59 -14.84
N ASP A 159 11.08 9.46 -14.62
CA ASP A 159 12.39 9.41 -15.29
C ASP A 159 13.11 8.11 -14.97
N GLU A 160 13.50 7.37 -16.01
CA GLU A 160 14.21 6.10 -15.90
C GLU A 160 15.61 6.21 -15.27
N ASN A 161 16.16 7.41 -15.14
CA ASN A 161 17.44 7.68 -14.50
C ASN A 161 17.30 8.18 -13.05
N PHE A 162 16.08 8.38 -12.56
CA PHE A 162 15.81 8.97 -11.24
C PHE A 162 16.62 8.30 -10.12
N LEU A 163 16.65 6.96 -10.08
CA LEU A 163 17.37 6.23 -9.03
C LEU A 163 18.89 6.33 -9.15
N ALA A 164 19.41 6.33 -10.37
CA ALA A 164 20.85 6.50 -10.59
C ALA A 164 21.31 7.88 -10.09
N ASP A 165 20.53 8.91 -10.38
CA ASP A 165 20.77 10.28 -9.93
C ASP A 165 20.58 10.44 -8.42
N TYR A 166 19.49 9.88 -7.88
CA TYR A 166 19.24 9.84 -6.45
C TYR A 166 20.44 9.22 -5.69
N MET A 167 20.93 8.07 -6.13
CA MET A 167 22.08 7.42 -5.51
C MET A 167 23.37 8.22 -5.65
N ASN A 168 23.55 8.97 -6.75
CA ASN A 168 24.68 9.89 -6.89
C ASN A 168 24.60 11.02 -5.86
N ASN A 169 23.41 11.59 -5.68
CA ASN A 169 23.15 12.70 -4.77
C ASN A 169 23.21 12.30 -3.29
N LEU A 170 23.03 11.02 -2.97
CA LEU A 170 23.23 10.49 -1.61
C LEU A 170 24.71 10.45 -1.19
N ARG A 171 25.66 10.51 -2.14
CA ARG A 171 27.09 10.47 -1.81
C ARG A 171 27.50 11.81 -1.20
N ILE A 172 27.95 11.75 0.05
CA ILE A 172 28.52 12.92 0.73
C ILE A 172 29.98 13.05 0.29
N LYS A 173 30.31 14.17 -0.38
CA LYS A 173 31.71 14.48 -0.70
C LYS A 173 32.49 14.80 0.59
N PRO A 174 33.76 14.38 0.70
CA PRO A 174 34.61 14.78 1.82
C PRO A 174 34.71 16.31 1.89
N GLN A 175 34.62 16.89 3.10
CA GLN A 175 34.88 18.33 3.29
C GLN A 175 36.34 18.62 2.92
N GLY A 176 36.57 19.28 1.78
CA GLY A 176 37.92 19.66 1.31
C GLY A 176 38.08 19.74 -0.21
N GLU A 177 37.22 19.08 -0.99
CA GLU A 177 37.20 19.27 -2.44
C GLU A 177 36.42 20.54 -2.79
N ALA A 178 37.07 21.68 -2.64
CA ALA A 178 36.62 22.92 -3.26
C ALA A 178 36.50 22.68 -4.78
N LEU A 179 35.36 23.08 -5.35
CA LEU A 179 35.10 23.07 -6.79
C LEU A 179 36.35 23.56 -7.51
N GLU A 180 37.01 22.65 -8.24
CA GLU A 180 38.07 22.97 -9.16
C GLU A 180 37.46 23.94 -10.17
N LYS A 181 37.75 25.23 -9.98
CA LYS A 181 37.36 26.28 -10.91
C LYS A 181 38.05 25.95 -12.22
N THR A 182 37.26 25.50 -13.18
CA THR A 182 37.71 25.29 -14.56
C THR A 182 38.18 26.65 -15.11
N PRO A 183 39.35 26.71 -15.78
CA PRO A 183 39.89 27.96 -16.33
C PRO A 183 39.00 28.57 -17.43
#